data_AF-A0A1A2YMX9-F1
#
_entry.id   AF-A0A1A2YMX9-F1
#
_cell.length_a   1.000
_cell.length_b   1.000
_cell.length_c   1.000
_cell.angle_alpha   90.00
_cell.angle_beta   90.00
_cell.angle_gamma   90.00
#
_symmetry.space_group_name_H-M   'P 1'
#
loop_
_entity.id
_entity.type
_entity.pdbx_description
1 polymer ?
#
loop_
_entity_poly.entity_id
_entity_poly.type
_entity_poly.pdbx_seq_one_letter_code
_entity_poly.pdbx_strand_id
1 'polypeptide(L)'
;MQYFALLISKEQDRTPDDAATAMAAWENFHAKAASAIKAGDALAPAAAAAVINGGPDAPTVTDGPFAETAEVACGYYVFEADNLDEALALARDVPIAAFGAVELWPVVQSIEPARNLTGNDWLALLLEPPATAHTPGTPEWEAVAAKHADLHAAAGDHVLGGAALHDRSTATTVRVRDGEVLITDGPYVEGAEIATGIYLLGATDRDEAIKIASMIPASTVQVRQLAGISSL
;
A
#
# COMPACT_ATOMS: atom_id res chain seq x y z
N MET A 1 15.86 -8.39 1.69
CA MET A 1 15.21 -7.48 0.71
C MET A 1 13.83 -7.10 1.24
N GLN A 2 13.19 -6.06 0.70
CA GLN A 2 11.84 -5.68 1.16
C GLN A 2 10.78 -5.86 0.07
N TYR A 3 9.56 -6.16 0.51
CA TYR A 3 8.39 -6.37 -0.33
C TYR A 3 7.22 -5.57 0.22
N PHE A 4 6.57 -4.80 -0.64
CA PHE A 4 5.29 -4.19 -0.32
C PHE A 4 4.20 -5.23 -0.56
N ALA A 5 3.26 -5.37 0.38
CA ALA A 5 2.12 -6.26 0.29
C ALA A 5 0.84 -5.43 0.38
N LEU A 6 0.02 -5.38 -0.67
CA LEU A 6 -1.30 -4.76 -0.65
C LEU A 6 -2.35 -5.82 -0.39
N LEU A 7 -3.18 -5.58 0.62
CA LEU A 7 -4.23 -6.49 1.02
C LEU A 7 -5.51 -6.07 0.33
N ILE A 8 -6.12 -6.96 -0.45
CA ILE A 8 -7.29 -6.68 -1.27
C ILE A 8 -8.41 -7.65 -0.90
N SER A 9 -9.59 -7.13 -0.59
CA SER A 9 -10.79 -7.95 -0.38
C SER A 9 -12.07 -7.14 -0.55
N LYS A 10 -13.21 -7.82 -0.53
CA LYS A 10 -14.50 -7.15 -0.40
C LYS A 10 -14.59 -6.50 0.97
N GLU A 11 -15.13 -5.29 1.05
CA GLU A 11 -15.50 -4.72 2.34
C GLU A 11 -16.51 -5.64 3.04
N GLN A 12 -16.28 -5.93 4.31
CA GLN A 12 -17.09 -6.86 5.08
C GLN A 12 -17.81 -6.12 6.20
N ASP A 13 -19.13 -6.18 6.19
CA ASP A 13 -19.95 -5.85 7.36
C ASP A 13 -19.90 -7.02 8.34
N ARG A 14 -18.92 -7.01 9.25
CA ARG A 14 -18.78 -8.06 10.27
C ARG A 14 -19.62 -7.76 11.50
N THR A 15 -20.18 -8.81 12.09
CA THR A 15 -20.70 -8.73 13.45
C THR A 15 -19.54 -8.60 14.45
N PRO A 16 -19.78 -8.11 15.69
CA PRO A 16 -18.72 -8.01 16.70
C PRO A 16 -18.03 -9.34 17.02
N ASP A 17 -18.77 -10.45 17.05
CA ASP A 17 -18.21 -11.78 17.34
C ASP A 17 -17.33 -12.30 16.18
N ASP A 18 -17.74 -12.04 14.93
CA ASP A 18 -16.92 -12.34 13.75
C ASP A 18 -15.65 -11.49 13.73
N ALA A 19 -15.75 -10.23 14.17
CA ALA A 19 -14.60 -9.33 14.27
C ALA A 19 -13.58 -9.81 15.31
N ALA A 20 -14.02 -10.30 16.47
CA ALA A 20 -13.12 -10.84 17.50
C ALA A 20 -12.37 -12.10 17.02
N THR A 21 -13.08 -13.04 16.38
CA THR A 21 -12.46 -14.24 15.80
C THR A 21 -11.47 -13.86 14.69
N ALA A 22 -11.83 -12.91 13.83
CA ALA A 22 -10.93 -12.41 12.81
C ALA A 22 -9.67 -11.79 13.43
N MET A 23 -9.80 -11.00 14.50
CA MET A 23 -8.68 -10.36 15.18
C MET A 23 -7.66 -11.37 15.71
N ALA A 24 -8.12 -12.48 16.29
CA ALA A 24 -7.24 -13.55 16.77
C ALA A 24 -6.37 -14.15 15.66
N ALA A 25 -6.88 -14.26 14.42
CA ALA A 25 -6.09 -14.71 13.28
C ALA A 25 -4.99 -13.70 12.91
N TRP A 26 -5.28 -12.40 12.99
CA TRP A 26 -4.30 -11.33 12.76
C TRP A 26 -3.22 -11.30 13.85
N GLU A 27 -3.61 -11.41 15.12
CA GLU A 27 -2.67 -11.47 16.25
C GLU A 27 -1.71 -12.66 16.12
N ASN A 28 -2.23 -13.84 15.74
CA ASN A 28 -1.40 -15.02 15.51
C ASN A 28 -0.42 -14.82 14.35
N PHE A 29 -0.86 -14.21 13.26
CA PHE A 29 0.00 -13.86 12.13
C PHE A 29 1.10 -12.87 12.57
N HIS A 30 0.74 -11.78 13.26
CA HIS A 30 1.71 -10.80 13.76
C HIS A 30 2.72 -11.42 14.72
N ALA A 31 2.27 -12.27 15.65
CA ALA A 31 3.17 -12.98 16.56
C ALA A 31 4.18 -13.88 15.82
N LYS A 32 3.77 -14.52 14.73
CA LYS A 32 4.63 -15.37 13.90
C LYS A 32 5.59 -14.55 13.01
N ALA A 33 5.09 -13.45 12.44
CA ALA A 33 5.78 -12.68 11.41
C ALA A 33 6.45 -11.40 11.93
N ALA A 34 6.42 -11.12 13.24
CA ALA A 34 6.85 -9.85 13.84
C ALA A 34 8.23 -9.37 13.36
N SER A 35 9.22 -10.25 13.25
CA SER A 35 10.57 -9.88 12.82
C SER A 35 10.65 -9.49 11.33
N ALA A 36 9.73 -9.99 10.51
CA ALA A 36 9.66 -9.73 9.08
C ALA A 36 8.82 -8.49 8.76
N ILE A 37 7.94 -8.03 9.64
CA ILE A 37 7.08 -6.87 9.37
C ILE A 37 7.82 -5.59 9.72
N LYS A 38 8.00 -4.70 8.73
CA LYS A 38 8.65 -3.38 8.90
C LYS A 38 7.67 -2.23 9.02
N ALA A 39 6.50 -2.39 8.41
CA ALA A 39 5.38 -1.49 8.52
C ALA A 39 4.11 -2.24 8.13
N GLY A 40 2.96 -1.77 8.61
CA GLY A 40 1.67 -2.24 8.12
C GLY A 40 0.53 -1.81 9.02
N ASP A 41 -0.61 -1.60 8.40
CA ASP A 41 -1.87 -1.35 9.11
C ASP A 41 -3.05 -1.69 8.21
N ALA A 42 -4.21 -1.86 8.83
CA ALA A 42 -5.47 -1.80 8.12
C ALA A 42 -5.72 -0.36 7.64
N LEU A 43 -6.51 -0.25 6.58
CA LEU A 43 -6.91 1.04 6.02
C LEU A 43 -8.37 1.30 6.36
N ALA A 44 -8.72 2.58 6.54
CA ALA A 44 -10.09 3.02 6.69
C ALA A 44 -10.97 2.58 5.49
N PRO A 45 -12.31 2.56 5.64
CA PRO A 45 -13.21 2.19 4.55
C PRO A 45 -12.90 2.94 3.26
N ALA A 46 -13.05 2.28 2.11
CA ALA A 46 -12.71 2.82 0.81
C ALA A 46 -13.45 4.12 0.49
N ALA A 47 -14.68 4.28 0.98
CA ALA A 47 -15.45 5.51 0.87
C ALA A 47 -14.78 6.74 1.51
N ALA A 48 -13.85 6.56 2.45
CA ALA A 48 -13.09 7.65 3.08
C ALA A 48 -11.88 8.11 2.27
N ALA A 49 -11.55 7.42 1.17
CA ALA A 49 -10.42 7.79 0.32
C ALA A 49 -10.63 9.16 -0.35
N ALA A 50 -9.51 9.77 -0.73
CA ALA A 50 -9.48 10.83 -1.73
C ALA A 50 -8.58 10.41 -2.88
N VAL A 51 -8.97 10.76 -4.10
CA VAL A 51 -8.16 10.55 -5.30
C VAL A 51 -7.73 11.91 -5.82
N ILE A 52 -6.44 12.03 -6.09
CA ILE A 52 -5.80 13.23 -6.61
C ILE A 52 -5.26 12.90 -8.00
N ASN A 53 -5.73 13.60 -9.03
CA ASN A 53 -5.28 13.43 -10.42
C ASN A 53 -4.58 14.69 -10.93
N GLY A 54 -3.76 14.54 -11.96
CA GLY A 54 -3.13 15.67 -12.67
C GLY A 54 -1.75 16.06 -12.14
N GLY A 55 -1.22 15.29 -11.19
CA GLY A 55 0.07 15.53 -10.56
C GLY A 55 0.18 16.87 -9.80
N PRO A 56 1.39 17.24 -9.36
CA PRO A 56 1.60 18.38 -8.48
C PRO A 56 1.40 19.74 -9.15
N ASP A 57 1.44 19.80 -10.49
CA ASP A 57 1.29 21.06 -11.23
C ASP A 57 -0.18 21.49 -11.39
N ALA A 58 -1.12 20.53 -11.39
CA ALA A 58 -2.54 20.79 -11.57
C ALA A 58 -3.43 19.76 -10.84
N PRO A 59 -3.31 19.62 -9.51
CA PRO A 59 -4.03 18.60 -8.76
C PRO A 59 -5.53 18.87 -8.76
N THR A 60 -6.30 17.84 -9.09
CA THR A 60 -7.76 17.80 -8.92
C THR A 60 -8.13 16.71 -7.93
N VAL A 61 -8.98 17.04 -6.97
CA VAL A 61 -9.35 16.13 -5.87
C VAL A 61 -10.78 15.65 -6.07
N THR A 62 -10.99 14.35 -5.95
CA THR A 62 -12.31 13.71 -5.92
C THR A 62 -12.45 12.80 -4.71
N ASP A 63 -13.62 12.79 -4.08
CA ASP A 63 -13.93 11.88 -2.98
C ASP A 63 -14.19 10.45 -3.46
N GLY A 64 -13.86 9.46 -2.62
CA GLY A 64 -14.17 8.04 -2.83
C GLY A 64 -13.08 7.26 -3.56
N PRO A 65 -13.19 5.92 -3.62
CA PRO A 65 -12.25 5.11 -4.39
C PRO A 65 -12.57 5.20 -5.88
N PHE A 66 -11.53 5.07 -6.73
CA PHE A 66 -11.66 5.13 -8.20
C PHE A 66 -12.46 3.97 -8.79
N ALA A 67 -12.58 2.86 -8.06
CA ALA A 67 -13.05 1.60 -8.60
C ALA A 67 -14.38 1.17 -7.96
N GLU A 68 -15.41 0.99 -8.80
CA GLU A 68 -16.59 0.15 -8.49
C GLU A 68 -16.21 -1.34 -8.45
N THR A 69 -14.99 -1.68 -8.02
CA THR A 69 -14.57 -3.06 -7.87
C THR A 69 -15.18 -3.61 -6.60
N ALA A 70 -15.72 -4.83 -6.69
CA ALA A 70 -16.25 -5.50 -5.51
C ALA A 70 -15.18 -5.72 -4.42
N GLU A 71 -13.90 -5.78 -4.82
CA GLU A 71 -12.75 -5.90 -3.94
C GLU A 71 -11.89 -4.64 -4.01
N VAL A 72 -11.49 -4.14 -2.86
CA VAL A 72 -10.71 -2.92 -2.69
C VAL A 72 -9.49 -3.23 -1.83
N ALA A 73 -8.45 -2.39 -1.95
CA ALA A 73 -7.41 -2.39 -0.93
C ALA A 73 -8.07 -2.25 0.45
N CYS A 74 -7.55 -2.86 1.50
CA CYS A 74 -8.06 -2.72 2.87
C CYS A 74 -6.95 -2.76 3.94
N GLY A 75 -5.69 -2.93 3.52
CA GLY A 75 -4.53 -2.91 4.39
C GLY A 75 -3.25 -3.03 3.57
N TYR A 76 -2.12 -2.91 4.24
CA TYR A 76 -0.82 -3.15 3.62
C TYR A 76 0.18 -3.72 4.64
N TYR A 77 1.25 -4.31 4.14
CA TYR A 77 2.49 -4.53 4.88
C TYR A 77 3.70 -4.12 4.05
N VAL A 78 4.81 -3.85 4.73
CA VAL A 78 6.16 -3.93 4.17
C VAL A 78 6.85 -5.08 4.88
N PHE A 79 7.17 -6.14 4.14
CA PHE A 79 7.90 -7.30 4.64
C PHE A 79 9.39 -7.19 4.35
N GLU A 80 10.23 -7.65 5.25
CA GLU A 80 11.61 -8.03 4.99
C GLU A 80 11.71 -9.55 4.85
N ALA A 81 12.32 -10.00 3.75
CA ALA A 81 12.56 -11.40 3.44
C ALA A 81 13.82 -11.55 2.58
N ASP A 82 14.47 -12.72 2.61
CA ASP A 82 15.70 -12.93 1.85
C ASP A 82 15.45 -13.04 0.34
N ASN A 83 14.26 -13.51 -0.04
CA ASN A 83 13.86 -13.79 -1.42
C ASN A 83 12.32 -13.78 -1.58
N LEU A 84 11.85 -13.95 -2.82
CA LEU A 84 10.42 -13.88 -3.14
C LEU A 84 9.65 -15.05 -2.52
N ASP A 85 10.24 -16.25 -2.46
CA ASP A 85 9.58 -17.44 -1.89
C ASP A 85 9.25 -17.24 -0.40
N GLU A 86 10.16 -16.62 0.36
CA GLU A 86 9.91 -16.26 1.76
C GLU A 86 8.84 -15.17 1.91
N ALA A 87 8.85 -14.16 1.03
CA ALA A 87 7.79 -13.15 1.02
C ALA A 87 6.42 -13.76 0.68
N LEU A 88 6.37 -14.71 -0.28
CA LEU A 88 5.16 -15.45 -0.63
C LEU A 88 4.67 -16.33 0.52
N ALA A 89 5.58 -16.93 1.29
CA ALA A 89 5.23 -17.69 2.49
C ALA A 89 4.57 -16.79 3.54
N LEU A 90 5.07 -15.56 3.74
CA LEU A 90 4.43 -14.57 4.61
C LEU A 90 3.05 -14.16 4.08
N ALA A 91 2.95 -13.83 2.78
CA ALA A 91 1.70 -13.43 2.15
C ALA A 91 0.60 -14.50 2.22
N ARG A 92 0.97 -15.78 2.08
CA ARG A 92 0.06 -16.91 2.28
C ARG A 92 -0.56 -16.94 3.67
N ASP A 93 0.22 -16.59 4.68
CA ASP A 93 -0.19 -16.66 6.09
C ASP A 93 -0.98 -15.42 6.53
N VAL A 94 -1.04 -14.37 5.71
CA VAL A 94 -1.89 -13.21 5.99
C VAL A 94 -3.35 -13.66 5.96
N PRO A 95 -4.15 -13.41 7.03
CA PRO A 95 -5.51 -13.92 7.13
C PRO A 95 -6.42 -13.58 5.93
N ILE A 96 -6.18 -12.43 5.29
CA ILE A 96 -6.96 -12.01 4.11
C ILE A 96 -6.81 -12.94 2.92
N ALA A 97 -5.70 -13.66 2.78
CA ALA A 97 -5.46 -14.53 1.63
C ALA A 97 -6.56 -15.59 1.49
N ALA A 98 -7.20 -15.99 2.60
CA ALA A 98 -8.29 -16.97 2.63
C ALA A 98 -9.62 -16.48 2.01
N PHE A 99 -9.82 -15.17 1.87
CA PHE A 99 -11.08 -14.59 1.38
C PHE A 99 -10.91 -13.36 0.47
N GLY A 100 -9.68 -13.06 0.09
CA GLY A 100 -9.29 -11.94 -0.76
C GLY A 100 -8.02 -12.28 -1.53
N ALA A 101 -7.09 -11.32 -1.57
CA ALA A 101 -5.79 -11.45 -2.18
C ALA A 101 -4.73 -10.64 -1.42
N VAL A 102 -3.49 -11.10 -1.51
CA VAL A 102 -2.30 -10.35 -1.14
C VAL A 102 -1.46 -10.16 -2.38
N GLU A 103 -1.33 -8.93 -2.83
CA GLU A 103 -0.48 -8.56 -3.95
C GLU A 103 0.89 -8.15 -3.40
N LEU A 104 1.97 -8.76 -3.88
CA LEU A 104 3.33 -8.50 -3.44
C LEU A 104 4.13 -7.81 -4.55
N TRP A 105 4.91 -6.80 -4.18
CA TRP A 105 5.86 -6.13 -5.07
C TRP A 105 7.23 -6.10 -4.40
N PRO A 106 8.30 -6.50 -5.11
CA PRO A 106 9.66 -6.17 -4.70
C PRO A 106 9.83 -4.65 -4.61
N VAL A 107 10.52 -4.20 -3.55
CA VAL A 107 10.79 -2.78 -3.31
C VAL A 107 12.20 -2.44 -3.79
N VAL A 108 12.33 -1.36 -4.55
CA VAL A 108 13.61 -0.79 -5.00
C VAL A 108 14.31 -0.12 -3.83
N GLN A 109 13.58 0.74 -3.14
CA GLN A 109 14.03 1.48 -1.96
C GLN A 109 12.83 1.74 -1.04
N SER A 110 13.06 1.66 0.25
CA SER A 110 12.09 2.01 1.28
C SER A 110 12.66 3.00 2.28
N ILE A 111 11.73 3.69 2.95
CA ILE A 111 11.96 4.51 4.12
C ILE A 111 11.08 3.90 5.21
N GLU A 112 11.71 3.32 6.23
CA GLU A 112 10.98 2.78 7.38
C GLU A 112 10.28 3.92 8.15
N PRO A 113 9.10 3.64 8.75
CA PRO A 113 8.39 4.62 9.55
C PRO A 113 9.28 5.27 10.62
N ALA A 114 9.35 6.60 10.64
CA ALA A 114 10.11 7.35 11.65
C ALA A 114 9.58 7.17 13.09
N ARG A 115 8.34 6.70 13.22
CA ARG A 115 7.67 6.33 14.46
C ARG A 115 6.59 5.27 14.19
N ASN A 116 6.07 4.67 15.26
CA ASN A 116 4.87 3.83 15.15
C ASN A 116 3.72 4.62 14.55
N LEU A 117 2.98 3.95 13.67
CA LEU A 117 1.85 4.53 12.95
C LEU A 117 0.60 4.50 13.82
N THR A 118 -0.32 5.41 13.51
CA THR A 118 -1.55 5.64 14.27
C THR A 118 -2.72 5.82 13.31
N GLY A 119 -3.94 5.82 13.84
CA GLY A 119 -5.14 6.10 13.06
C GLY A 119 -5.22 7.53 12.50
N ASN A 120 -4.25 8.41 12.78
CA ASN A 120 -4.17 9.75 12.17
C ASN A 120 -3.24 9.79 10.95
N ASP A 121 -2.55 8.69 10.67
CA ASP A 121 -1.61 8.60 9.55
C ASP A 121 -2.32 8.08 8.30
N TRP A 122 -1.70 8.27 7.14
CA TRP A 122 -2.32 8.03 5.85
C TRP A 122 -1.39 7.25 4.94
N LEU A 123 -1.94 6.33 4.17
CA LEU A 123 -1.25 5.72 3.03
C LEU A 123 -1.64 6.46 1.75
N ALA A 124 -0.64 6.95 1.03
CA ALA A 124 -0.78 7.47 -0.33
C ALA A 124 -0.23 6.43 -1.30
N LEU A 125 -1.09 5.82 -2.11
CA LEU A 125 -0.73 4.90 -3.18
C LEU A 125 -0.51 5.70 -4.48
N LEU A 126 0.66 5.56 -5.08
CA LEU A 126 1.08 6.28 -6.27
C LEU A 126 0.80 5.42 -7.51
N LEU A 127 0.04 5.99 -8.44
CA LEU A 127 -0.44 5.31 -9.62
C LEU A 127 0.03 6.04 -10.88
N GLU A 128 0.57 5.27 -11.82
CA GLU A 128 1.03 5.76 -13.12
C GLU A 128 0.38 4.99 -14.27
N PRO A 129 -0.03 5.64 -15.36
CA PRO A 129 -0.25 4.96 -16.62
C PRO A 129 0.96 4.11 -17.03
N PRO A 130 0.78 2.92 -17.64
CA PRO A 130 1.90 2.08 -18.10
C PRO A 130 2.87 2.79 -19.04
N ALA A 131 2.41 3.80 -19.78
CA ALA A 131 3.25 4.57 -20.69
C ALA A 131 4.19 5.58 -19.97
N THR A 132 3.88 5.96 -18.73
CA THR A 132 4.65 6.92 -17.93
C THR A 132 5.36 6.27 -16.74
N ALA A 133 5.05 5.01 -16.43
CA ALA A 133 5.80 4.22 -15.48
C ALA A 133 7.21 3.91 -16.02
N HIS A 134 8.23 4.44 -15.34
CA HIS A 134 9.63 4.26 -15.72
C HIS A 134 10.28 3.10 -14.95
N THR A 135 11.13 2.35 -15.63
CA THR A 135 11.86 1.23 -15.01
C THR A 135 12.92 1.76 -14.04
N PRO A 136 13.04 1.21 -12.82
CA PRO A 136 14.08 1.60 -11.87
C PRO A 136 15.49 1.58 -12.47
N GLY A 137 16.27 2.63 -12.20
CA GLY A 137 17.64 2.81 -12.68
C GLY A 137 17.79 3.37 -14.09
N THR A 138 16.71 3.70 -14.81
CA THR A 138 16.81 4.47 -16.07
C THR A 138 16.92 5.98 -15.78
N PRO A 139 17.49 6.79 -16.70
CA PRO A 139 17.58 8.24 -16.52
C PRO A 139 16.23 8.94 -16.25
N GLU A 140 15.15 8.46 -16.87
CA GLU A 140 13.80 8.97 -16.66
C GLU A 140 13.31 8.66 -15.24
N TRP A 141 13.58 7.43 -14.76
CA TRP A 141 13.25 7.06 -13.38
C TRP A 141 14.06 7.88 -12.37
N GLU A 142 15.36 8.06 -12.59
CA GLU A 142 16.22 8.89 -11.73
C GLU A 142 15.74 10.35 -11.68
N ALA A 143 15.25 10.89 -12.80
CA ALA A 143 14.67 12.22 -12.83
C ALA A 143 13.37 12.33 -12.00
N VAL A 144 12.53 11.29 -11.98
CA VAL A 144 11.34 11.23 -11.12
C VAL A 144 11.73 11.00 -9.65
N ALA A 145 12.70 10.12 -9.39
CA ALA A 145 13.23 9.87 -8.06
C ALA A 145 13.83 11.14 -7.42
N ALA A 146 14.50 12.00 -8.21
CA ALA A 146 14.97 13.30 -7.74
C ALA A 146 13.82 14.21 -7.29
N LYS A 147 12.68 14.23 -8.00
CA LYS A 147 11.48 14.98 -7.57
C LYS A 147 10.90 14.42 -6.28
N HIS A 148 10.92 13.10 -6.10
CA HIS A 148 10.53 12.47 -4.83
C HIS A 148 11.45 12.85 -3.68
N ALA A 149 12.76 12.97 -3.93
CA ALA A 149 13.72 13.44 -2.94
C ALA A 149 13.46 14.90 -2.56
N ASP A 150 13.17 15.78 -3.53
CA ASP A 150 12.80 17.17 -3.29
C ASP A 150 11.51 17.28 -2.46
N LEU A 151 10.48 16.48 -2.79
CA LEU A 151 9.26 16.39 -2.00
C LEU A 151 9.55 15.95 -0.57
N HIS A 152 10.32 14.89 -0.39
CA HIS A 152 10.64 14.36 0.94
C HIS A 152 11.34 15.42 1.80
N ALA A 153 12.30 16.14 1.23
CA ALA A 153 12.97 17.25 1.90
C ALA A 153 12.01 18.42 2.23
N ALA A 154 11.08 18.74 1.33
CA ALA A 154 10.12 19.83 1.53
C ALA A 154 9.00 19.50 2.53
N ALA A 155 8.53 18.25 2.55
CA ALA A 155 7.47 17.77 3.43
C ALA A 155 7.97 17.51 4.86
N GLY A 156 9.27 17.22 5.04
CA GLY A 156 9.88 17.03 6.35
C GLY A 156 9.19 15.93 7.15
N ASP A 157 8.85 16.23 8.41
CA ASP A 157 8.25 15.28 9.37
C ASP A 157 6.86 14.77 8.95
N HIS A 158 6.25 15.34 7.90
CA HIS A 158 5.01 14.82 7.33
C HIS A 158 5.21 13.53 6.53
N VAL A 159 6.41 13.25 6.01
CA VAL A 159 6.69 11.96 5.38
C VAL A 159 7.26 11.02 6.43
N LEU A 160 6.42 10.09 6.88
CA LEU A 160 6.77 9.13 7.92
C LEU A 160 7.57 7.96 7.35
N GLY A 161 7.27 7.54 6.12
CA GLY A 161 7.91 6.42 5.45
C GLY A 161 7.40 6.28 4.02
N GLY A 162 7.83 5.23 3.32
CA GLY A 162 7.42 4.97 1.95
C GLY A 162 8.21 3.86 1.29
N ALA A 163 7.81 3.51 0.07
CA ALA A 163 8.51 2.51 -0.74
C ALA A 163 8.33 2.81 -2.23
N ALA A 164 9.42 2.77 -2.99
CA ALA A 164 9.40 2.74 -4.45
C ALA A 164 9.34 1.28 -4.91
N LEU A 165 8.37 0.95 -5.76
CA LEU A 165 8.12 -0.42 -6.20
C LEU A 165 8.89 -0.73 -7.49
N HIS A 166 9.23 -2.00 -7.69
CA HIS A 166 9.64 -2.48 -9.00
C HIS A 166 8.47 -2.47 -9.99
N ASP A 167 8.79 -2.66 -11.28
CA ASP A 167 7.81 -2.73 -12.36
C ASP A 167 6.69 -3.73 -12.07
N ARG A 168 5.47 -3.45 -12.57
CA ARG A 168 4.28 -4.29 -12.36
C ARG A 168 4.50 -5.76 -12.75
N SER A 169 5.38 -6.04 -13.71
CA SER A 169 5.71 -7.41 -14.14
C SER A 169 6.41 -8.24 -13.07
N THR A 170 6.93 -7.60 -12.02
CA THR A 170 7.53 -8.25 -10.85
C THR A 170 6.54 -8.52 -9.73
N ALA A 171 5.31 -8.00 -9.85
CA ALA A 171 4.28 -8.24 -8.85
C ALA A 171 3.86 -9.71 -8.84
N THR A 172 3.44 -10.21 -7.70
CA THR A 172 2.90 -11.56 -7.55
C THR A 172 1.72 -11.54 -6.61
N THR A 173 0.62 -12.14 -7.02
CA THR A 173 -0.62 -12.19 -6.24
C THR A 173 -0.79 -13.56 -5.60
N VAL A 174 -1.12 -13.57 -4.31
CA VAL A 174 -1.42 -14.76 -3.52
C VAL A 174 -2.89 -14.79 -3.11
N ARG A 175 -3.54 -15.93 -3.33
CA ARG A 175 -4.87 -16.25 -2.77
C ARG A 175 -4.84 -17.65 -2.17
N VAL A 176 -5.67 -17.88 -1.17
CA VAL A 176 -5.86 -19.19 -0.55
C VAL A 176 -7.34 -19.54 -0.63
N ARG A 177 -7.68 -20.66 -1.26
CA ARG A 177 -9.05 -21.13 -1.39
C ARG A 177 -9.11 -22.60 -1.00
N ASP A 178 -9.97 -22.93 -0.05
CA ASP A 178 -10.16 -24.31 0.44
C ASP A 178 -8.83 -24.99 0.88
N GLY A 179 -7.88 -24.18 1.37
CA GLY A 179 -6.55 -24.63 1.80
C GLY A 179 -5.50 -24.72 0.69
N GLU A 180 -5.88 -24.54 -0.58
CA GLU A 180 -4.98 -24.50 -1.73
C GLU A 180 -4.48 -23.08 -1.98
N VAL A 181 -3.17 -22.95 -2.24
CA VAL A 181 -2.54 -21.67 -2.54
C VAL A 181 -2.53 -21.47 -4.05
N LEU A 182 -3.13 -20.38 -4.50
CA LEU A 182 -3.05 -19.89 -5.87
C LEU A 182 -2.08 -18.70 -5.92
N ILE A 183 -1.03 -18.84 -6.73
CA ILE A 183 -0.05 -17.78 -7.00
C ILE A 183 -0.18 -17.42 -8.48
N THR A 184 -0.33 -16.12 -8.76
CA THR A 184 -0.43 -15.60 -10.13
C THR A 184 0.55 -14.45 -10.33
N ASP A 185 1.23 -14.44 -11.48
CA ASP A 185 2.13 -13.35 -11.86
C ASP A 185 1.34 -12.08 -12.15
N GLY A 186 1.93 -10.95 -11.78
CA GLY A 186 1.37 -9.62 -12.00
C GLY A 186 0.41 -9.14 -10.92
N PRO A 187 -0.07 -7.90 -11.09
CA PRO A 187 -0.96 -7.25 -10.14
C PRO A 187 -2.36 -7.88 -10.13
N TYR A 188 -3.10 -7.71 -9.03
CA TYR A 188 -4.44 -8.29 -8.85
C TYR A 188 -5.44 -7.76 -9.87
N VAL A 189 -5.32 -6.48 -10.21
CA VAL A 189 -6.16 -5.81 -11.19
C VAL A 189 -5.29 -5.35 -12.36
N GLU A 190 -5.67 -5.76 -13.57
CA GLU A 190 -5.17 -5.11 -14.77
C GLU A 190 -5.86 -3.76 -14.94
N GLY A 191 -5.25 -2.71 -14.36
CA GLY A 191 -5.73 -1.33 -14.43
C GLY A 191 -5.12 -0.52 -15.57
N ALA A 192 -5.78 0.60 -15.88
CA ALA A 192 -5.23 1.66 -16.73
C ALA A 192 -4.04 2.38 -16.08
N GLU A 193 -3.90 2.26 -14.76
CA GLU A 193 -2.79 2.75 -13.96
C GLU A 193 -2.23 1.63 -13.10
N ILE A 194 -0.94 1.71 -12.79
CA ILE A 194 -0.21 0.73 -11.98
C ILE A 194 0.43 1.38 -10.77
N ALA A 195 0.48 0.63 -9.67
CA ALA A 195 1.20 1.05 -8.47
C ALA A 195 2.70 1.14 -8.76
N THR A 196 3.29 2.30 -8.48
CA THR A 196 4.74 2.55 -8.62
C THR A 196 5.40 2.89 -7.28
N GLY A 197 4.60 3.23 -6.27
CA GLY A 197 5.12 3.59 -4.95
C GLY A 197 4.04 3.79 -3.91
N ILE A 198 4.48 3.95 -2.66
CA ILE A 198 3.66 4.43 -1.56
C ILE A 198 4.40 5.51 -0.76
N TYR A 199 3.62 6.40 -0.14
CA TYR A 199 4.05 7.17 1.02
C TYR A 199 3.18 6.88 2.22
N LEU A 200 3.79 6.96 3.40
CA LEU A 200 3.11 7.04 4.69
C LEU A 200 3.22 8.49 5.17
N LEU A 201 2.08 9.13 5.36
CA LEU A 201 1.98 10.55 5.64
C LEU A 201 1.41 10.80 7.04
N GLY A 202 2.03 11.71 7.77
CA GLY A 202 1.50 12.27 9.01
C GLY A 202 0.73 13.55 8.71
N ALA A 203 -0.50 13.64 9.20
CA ALA A 203 -1.35 14.81 9.06
C ALA A 203 -2.26 14.96 10.28
N THR A 204 -2.70 16.18 10.55
CA THR A 204 -3.64 16.50 11.62
C THR A 204 -5.08 16.20 11.23
N ASP A 205 -5.39 16.25 9.93
CA ASP A 205 -6.69 15.93 9.35
C ASP A 205 -6.58 15.51 7.87
N ARG A 206 -7.74 15.20 7.28
CA ARG A 206 -7.87 14.80 5.87
C ARG A 206 -7.43 15.88 4.90
N ASP A 207 -7.72 17.15 5.18
CA ASP A 207 -7.45 18.25 4.26
C ASP A 207 -5.94 18.49 4.18
N GLU A 208 -5.23 18.40 5.31
CA GLU A 208 -3.78 18.44 5.35
C GLU A 208 -3.17 17.24 4.64
N ALA A 209 -3.69 16.02 4.86
CA ALA A 209 -3.23 14.82 4.15
C ALA A 209 -3.38 14.96 2.62
N ILE A 210 -4.52 15.47 2.14
CA ILE A 210 -4.77 15.73 0.72
C ILE A 210 -3.81 16.80 0.19
N LYS A 211 -3.57 17.87 0.94
CA LYS A 211 -2.65 18.93 0.55
C LYS A 211 -1.22 18.40 0.37
N ILE A 212 -0.75 17.56 1.28
CA ILE A 212 0.58 16.93 1.19
C ILE A 212 0.62 15.96 0.02
N ALA A 213 -0.38 15.08 -0.09
CA ALA A 213 -0.47 14.09 -1.14
C ALA A 213 -0.56 14.74 -2.54
N SER A 214 -1.15 15.94 -2.65
CA SER A 214 -1.24 16.69 -3.91
C SER A 214 0.10 17.20 -4.41
N MET A 215 1.16 17.18 -3.59
CA MET A 215 2.51 17.54 -4.00
C MET A 215 3.32 16.33 -4.49
N ILE A 216 2.79 15.10 -4.37
CA ILE A 216 3.50 13.89 -4.78
C ILE A 216 3.67 13.87 -6.31
N PRO A 217 4.89 13.63 -6.84
CA PRO A 217 5.14 13.58 -8.27
C PRO A 217 4.67 12.24 -8.86
N ALA A 218 3.36 12.03 -8.88
CA ALA A 218 2.69 10.92 -9.53
C ALA A 218 1.49 11.42 -10.35
N SER A 219 1.13 10.71 -11.42
CA SER A 219 -0.05 11.02 -12.25
C SER A 219 -1.33 11.02 -11.42
N THR A 220 -1.49 9.97 -10.61
CA THR A 220 -2.62 9.78 -9.71
C THR A 220 -2.15 9.33 -8.33
N VAL A 221 -2.77 9.88 -7.28
CA VAL A 221 -2.53 9.48 -5.90
C VAL A 221 -3.86 9.12 -5.25
N GLN A 222 -3.97 7.90 -4.72
CA GLN A 222 -5.05 7.53 -3.84
C GLN A 222 -4.58 7.63 -2.39
N VAL A 223 -5.14 8.54 -1.62
CA VAL A 223 -4.81 8.73 -0.20
C VAL A 223 -5.92 8.20 0.69
N ARG A 224 -5.56 7.38 1.68
CA ARG A 224 -6.51 6.77 2.61
C ARG A 224 -5.93 6.62 4.01
N GLN A 225 -6.73 6.97 5.01
CA GLN A 225 -6.34 6.94 6.41
C GLN A 225 -6.04 5.51 6.87
N LEU A 226 -5.06 5.36 7.76
CA LEU A 226 -4.81 4.11 8.47
C LEU A 226 -5.85 3.92 9.58
N ALA A 227 -6.13 2.67 9.94
CA ALA A 227 -7.05 2.35 11.03
C ALA A 227 -6.41 2.53 12.42
N GLY A 228 -5.08 2.45 12.53
CA GLY A 228 -4.34 2.56 13.78
C GLY A 228 -4.46 1.33 14.68
N ILE A 229 -4.72 0.15 14.11
CA ILE A 229 -5.09 -1.04 14.89
C ILE A 229 -3.99 -2.11 14.92
N SER A 230 -2.99 -2.02 14.04
CA SER A 230 -1.96 -3.05 13.95
C SER A 230 -1.00 -3.07 15.13
N SER A 231 -0.80 -1.93 15.81
CA SER A 231 0.19 -1.75 16.90
C SER A 231 1.65 -2.09 16.51
N LEU A 232 1.93 -2.13 15.20
CA LEU A 232 3.23 -2.41 14.60
C LEU A 232 4.17 -1.19 14.59
#